data_AF-A0A7S2ARW3-F1
#
_entry.id   AF-A0A7S2ARW3-F1
#
_cell.length_a   1.000
_cell.length_b   1.000
_cell.length_c   1.000
_cell.angle_alpha   90.00
_cell.angle_beta   90.00
_cell.angle_gamma   90.00
#
_symmetry.space_group_name_H-M   'P 1'
#
loop_
_entity.id
_entity.type
_entity.pdbx_description
1 polymer ?
#
loop_
_entity_poly.entity_id
_entity_poly.type
_entity_poly.pdbx_seq_one_letter_code
_entity_poly.pdbx_strand_id
1 'polypeptide(L)'
;YRALQVKHDARLDETLSTIGGSLGFWGASFLWGIVCFLPHAMAAGTSLGPRSAIGAFGYAGLALSILGLGTEALADLQKWSFKQDPLNIGKFCNTGLWGFSQHPNYLGNLMLWTGITMLNAASLIAPLSQSLPLFLSSVPTMSILGRVLRQGMRFKRLAIAVLSPLFMLALFYGQSSGAIMNSKEL
;
A
#
# COMPACT_ATOMS: atom_id res chain seq x y z
N TYR A 1 -18.46 1.05 10.80
CA TYR A 1 -18.97 1.12 12.19
C TYR A 1 -18.62 2.44 12.88
N ARG A 2 -17.35 2.74 13.21
CA ARG A 2 -16.94 4.04 13.82
C ARG A 2 -17.47 5.27 13.07
N ALA A 3 -17.29 5.33 11.74
CA ALA A 3 -17.74 6.48 10.94
C ALA A 3 -19.25 6.74 11.05
N LEU A 4 -20.07 5.70 11.21
CA LEU A 4 -21.52 5.83 11.39
C LEU A 4 -21.89 6.39 12.77
N GLN A 5 -21.05 6.16 13.77
CA GLN A 5 -21.26 6.66 15.13
C GLN A 5 -20.76 8.09 15.30
N VAL A 6 -19.50 8.34 14.90
CA VAL A 6 -18.84 9.63 15.13
C VAL A 6 -19.35 10.69 14.14
N LYS A 7 -19.74 10.30 12.91
CA LYS A 7 -20.29 11.12 11.81
C LYS A 7 -19.42 12.28 11.32
N HIS A 8 -18.45 12.71 12.11
CA HIS A 8 -17.61 13.89 11.91
C HIS A 8 -16.20 13.62 12.44
N ASP A 9 -15.16 14.01 11.70
CA ASP A 9 -13.78 13.89 12.17
C ASP A 9 -13.19 15.27 12.48
N ALA A 10 -13.32 15.68 13.75
CA ALA A 10 -12.86 16.99 14.23
C ALA A 10 -11.36 17.26 13.99
N ARG A 11 -10.56 16.23 13.69
CA ARG A 11 -9.14 16.40 13.36
C ARG A 11 -8.94 17.13 12.03
N LEU A 12 -9.88 16.96 11.10
CA LEU A 12 -9.81 17.49 9.74
C LEU A 12 -10.50 18.85 9.59
N ASP A 13 -11.21 19.35 10.60
CA ASP A 13 -11.99 20.59 10.51
C ASP A 13 -11.15 21.78 10.04
N GLU A 14 -10.03 21.99 10.70
CA GLU A 14 -9.10 23.07 10.37
C GLU A 14 -8.52 22.89 8.96
N THR A 15 -8.08 21.67 8.62
CA THR A 15 -7.48 21.36 7.32
C THR A 15 -8.48 21.53 6.18
N LEU A 16 -9.73 21.10 6.36
CA LEU A 16 -10.77 21.16 5.35
C LEU A 16 -11.53 22.49 5.34
N SER A 17 -11.34 23.36 6.33
CA SER A 17 -11.99 24.68 6.40
C SER A 17 -11.59 25.63 5.27
N THR A 18 -10.41 25.44 4.67
CA THR A 18 -9.90 26.27 3.59
C THR A 18 -9.85 25.47 2.28
N ILE A 19 -10.03 26.17 1.15
CA ILE A 19 -9.90 25.55 -0.19
C ILE A 19 -8.48 25.00 -0.36
N GLY A 20 -7.46 25.75 0.05
CA GLY A 20 -6.06 25.33 -0.05
C GLY A 20 -5.76 24.07 0.77
N GLY A 21 -6.22 24.01 2.03
CA GLY A 21 -6.03 22.84 2.89
C GLY A 21 -6.81 21.62 2.40
N SER A 22 -8.03 21.81 1.90
CA SER A 22 -8.82 20.76 1.25
C SER A 22 -8.11 20.19 0.01
N LEU A 23 -7.67 21.06 -0.91
CA LEU A 23 -6.93 20.64 -2.11
C LEU A 23 -5.63 19.92 -1.74
N GLY A 24 -4.92 20.38 -0.72
CA GLY A 24 -3.72 19.73 -0.20
C GLY A 24 -4.01 18.33 0.34
N PHE A 25 -5.01 18.19 1.20
CA PHE A 25 -5.40 16.90 1.79
C PHE A 25 -5.83 15.87 0.75
N TRP A 26 -6.73 16.26 -0.16
CA TRP A 26 -7.21 15.37 -1.22
C TRP A 26 -6.14 15.09 -2.27
N GLY A 27 -5.31 16.08 -2.61
CA GLY A 27 -4.15 15.90 -3.50
C GLY A 27 -3.14 14.90 -2.92
N ALA A 28 -2.79 15.03 -1.65
CA ALA A 28 -1.92 14.08 -0.95
C ALA A 28 -2.55 12.67 -0.88
N SER A 29 -3.85 12.59 -0.59
CA SER A 29 -4.59 11.31 -0.55
C SER A 29 -4.63 10.63 -1.93
N PHE A 30 -4.79 11.41 -3.00
CA PHE A 30 -4.76 10.90 -4.36
C PHE A 30 -3.38 10.39 -4.76
N LEU A 31 -2.32 11.17 -4.46
CA LEU A 31 -0.93 10.76 -4.70
C LEU A 31 -0.58 9.49 -3.90
N TRP A 32 -1.02 9.41 -2.65
CA TRP A 32 -0.92 8.20 -1.84
C TRP A 32 -1.58 7.01 -2.54
N GLY A 33 -2.82 7.17 -2.98
CA GLY A 33 -3.56 6.14 -3.69
C GLY A 33 -2.83 5.65 -4.95
N ILE A 34 -2.25 6.56 -5.74
CA ILE A 34 -1.43 6.20 -6.90
C ILE A 34 -0.25 5.34 -6.48
N VAL A 35 0.54 5.79 -5.50
CA VAL A 35 1.75 5.07 -5.05
C VAL A 35 1.40 3.67 -4.56
N CYS A 36 0.32 3.53 -3.81
CA CYS A 36 -0.17 2.24 -3.31
C CYS A 36 -0.67 1.32 -4.43
N PHE A 37 -1.31 1.88 -5.45
CA PHE A 37 -1.88 1.13 -6.57
C PHE A 37 -0.85 0.77 -7.65
N LEU A 38 0.34 1.38 -7.64
CA LEU A 38 1.41 1.15 -8.62
C LEU A 38 1.67 -0.34 -8.93
N PRO A 39 1.84 -1.25 -7.96
CA PRO A 39 2.12 -2.66 -8.26
C PRO A 39 1.02 -3.32 -9.10
N HIS A 40 -0.24 -2.97 -8.82
CA HIS A 40 -1.39 -3.52 -9.53
C HIS A 40 -1.53 -2.91 -10.94
N ALA A 41 -1.37 -1.59 -11.06
CA ALA A 41 -1.40 -0.91 -12.35
C ALA A 41 -0.31 -1.44 -13.31
N MET A 42 0.91 -1.63 -12.81
CA MET A 42 2.03 -2.16 -13.59
C MET A 42 1.85 -3.64 -13.97
N ALA A 43 1.16 -4.41 -13.14
CA ALA A 43 0.84 -5.81 -13.40
C ALA A 43 -0.34 -5.98 -14.38
N ALA A 44 -1.36 -5.13 -14.32
CA ALA A 44 -2.52 -5.18 -15.22
C ALA A 44 -2.14 -4.99 -16.69
N GLY A 45 -1.08 -4.22 -16.97
CA GLY A 45 -0.49 -4.09 -18.31
C GLY A 45 0.26 -5.33 -18.80
N THR A 46 0.19 -6.46 -18.08
CA THR A 46 0.80 -7.72 -18.48
C THR A 46 -0.26 -8.80 -18.65
N SER A 47 -0.39 -9.35 -19.86
CA SER A 47 -1.13 -10.59 -20.04
C SER A 47 -0.15 -11.71 -19.75
N LEU A 48 -0.41 -12.46 -18.70
CA LEU A 48 0.20 -13.75 -18.54
C LEU A 48 -0.58 -14.72 -19.46
N GLY A 49 0.11 -15.56 -20.23
CA GLY A 49 -0.54 -16.51 -21.11
C GLY A 49 -1.62 -17.36 -20.40
N PRO A 50 -2.44 -18.12 -21.14
CA PRO A 50 -3.70 -18.75 -20.67
C PRO A 50 -3.61 -19.73 -19.47
N ARG A 51 -2.45 -19.85 -18.81
CA ARG A 51 -2.15 -20.77 -17.71
C ARG A 51 -1.29 -20.19 -16.58
N SER A 52 -1.23 -18.87 -16.37
CA SER A 52 -0.61 -18.40 -15.12
C SER A 52 -1.58 -18.53 -13.94
N ALA A 53 -1.52 -19.67 -13.26
CA ALA A 53 -2.03 -19.73 -11.91
C ALA A 53 -1.28 -18.71 -11.04
N ILE A 54 -1.97 -18.12 -10.05
CA ILE A 54 -1.31 -17.41 -8.96
C ILE A 54 -0.31 -18.39 -8.36
N GLY A 55 0.99 -18.15 -8.54
CA GLY A 55 2.03 -19.04 -8.02
C GLY A 55 2.06 -19.03 -6.49
N ALA A 56 2.80 -19.96 -5.87
CA ALA A 56 2.95 -20.03 -4.41
C ALA A 56 3.34 -18.67 -3.78
N PHE A 57 4.21 -17.91 -4.46
CA PHE A 57 4.60 -16.56 -4.04
C PHE A 57 3.43 -15.55 -4.08
N GLY A 58 2.53 -15.68 -5.06
CA GLY A 58 1.33 -14.85 -5.15
C GLY A 58 0.32 -15.17 -4.03
N TYR A 59 0.16 -16.45 -3.69
CA TYR A 59 -0.65 -16.85 -2.53
C TYR A 59 -0.04 -16.38 -1.20
N ALA A 60 1.28 -16.44 -1.05
CA ALA A 60 1.97 -15.87 0.11
C ALA A 60 1.73 -14.35 0.21
N GLY A 61 1.79 -13.64 -0.93
CA GLY A 61 1.44 -12.21 -1.00
C GLY A 61 -0.01 -11.93 -0.59
N LEU A 62 -0.96 -12.71 -1.11
CA LEU A 62 -2.37 -12.60 -0.73
C LEU A 62 -2.59 -12.84 0.77
N ALA A 63 -1.98 -13.89 1.32
CA ALA A 63 -2.05 -14.19 2.74
C ALA A 63 -1.46 -13.06 3.58
N LEU A 64 -0.30 -12.52 3.19
CA LEU A 64 0.31 -11.37 3.85
C LEU A 64 -0.59 -10.13 3.81
N SER A 65 -1.25 -9.88 2.68
CA SER A 65 -2.20 -8.77 2.55
C SER A 65 -3.41 -8.91 3.46
N ILE A 66 -4.00 -10.10 3.54
CA ILE A 66 -5.13 -10.37 4.43
C ILE A 66 -4.73 -10.22 5.89
N LEU A 67 -3.55 -10.74 6.27
CA LEU A 67 -3.01 -10.57 7.62
C LEU A 67 -2.73 -9.10 7.95
N GLY A 68 -2.19 -8.33 6.99
CA GLY A 68 -1.97 -6.89 7.15
C GLY A 68 -3.26 -6.12 7.39
N LEU A 69 -4.26 -6.34 6.53
CA LEU A 69 -5.59 -5.75 6.68
C LEU A 69 -6.25 -6.14 8.01
N GLY A 70 -6.15 -7.41 8.41
CA GLY A 70 -6.67 -7.89 9.69
C GLY A 70 -5.98 -7.23 10.89
N THR A 71 -4.66 -7.08 10.82
CA THR A 71 -3.85 -6.44 11.87
C THR A 71 -4.22 -4.96 11.99
N GLU A 72 -4.34 -4.25 10.87
CA GLU A 72 -4.76 -2.85 10.84
C GLU A 72 -6.16 -2.66 11.42
N ALA A 73 -7.13 -3.43 10.91
CA ALA A 73 -8.51 -3.36 11.37
C ALA A 73 -8.65 -3.68 12.87
N LEU A 74 -7.92 -4.69 13.36
CA LEU A 74 -7.92 -5.07 14.77
C LEU A 74 -7.27 -4.00 15.65
N ALA A 75 -6.13 -3.45 15.22
CA ALA A 75 -5.46 -2.36 15.92
C ALA A 75 -6.37 -1.12 16.04
N ASP A 76 -7.02 -0.73 14.95
CA ASP A 76 -7.94 0.41 14.94
C ASP A 76 -9.17 0.16 15.81
N LEU A 77 -9.72 -1.06 15.80
CA LEU A 77 -10.83 -1.45 16.67
C LEU A 77 -10.44 -1.39 18.16
N GLN A 78 -9.26 -1.89 18.51
CA GLN A 78 -8.72 -1.84 19.87
C GLN A 78 -8.53 -0.39 20.33
N LYS A 79 -7.88 0.45 19.52
CA LYS A 79 -7.66 1.87 19.83
C LYS A 79 -8.98 2.63 19.96
N TRP A 80 -9.93 2.35 19.07
CA TRP A 80 -11.24 2.99 19.12
C TRP A 80 -12.00 2.60 20.39
N SER A 81 -12.03 1.31 20.74
CA SER A 81 -12.69 0.81 21.97
C SER A 81 -12.03 1.38 23.23
N PHE A 82 -10.70 1.45 23.27
CA PHE A 82 -9.95 2.04 24.38
C PHE A 82 -10.33 3.51 24.61
N LYS A 83 -10.45 4.29 23.53
CA LYS A 83 -10.81 5.72 23.59
C LYS A 83 -12.28 6.00 23.91
N GLN A 84 -13.17 4.99 23.93
CA GLN A 84 -14.57 5.19 24.35
C GLN A 84 -14.73 5.31 25.86
N ASP A 85 -13.76 4.80 26.65
CA ASP A 85 -13.81 4.88 28.10
C ASP A 85 -13.34 6.28 28.58
N PRO A 86 -14.16 7.05 29.31
CA PRO A 86 -13.76 8.34 29.89
C PRO A 86 -12.52 8.24 30.80
N LEU A 87 -12.26 7.09 31.41
CA LEU A 87 -11.08 6.87 32.26
C LEU A 87 -9.77 6.82 31.45
N ASN A 88 -9.86 6.69 30.13
CA ASN A 88 -8.72 6.60 29.22
C ASN A 88 -8.41 7.92 28.50
N ILE A 89 -9.10 9.02 28.84
CA ILE A 89 -8.80 10.35 28.29
C ILE A 89 -7.36 10.73 28.63
N GLY A 90 -6.59 11.13 27.62
CA GLY A 90 -5.17 11.50 27.74
C GLY A 90 -4.20 10.33 27.99
N LYS A 91 -4.68 9.08 27.92
CA LYS A 91 -3.84 7.88 28.07
C LYS A 91 -3.53 7.26 26.72
N PHE A 92 -2.34 6.69 26.60
CA PHE A 92 -1.98 5.86 25.47
C PHE A 92 -2.69 4.50 25.55
N CYS A 93 -3.18 4.03 24.39
CA CYS A 93 -3.67 2.67 24.26
C CYS A 93 -2.51 1.70 24.49
N ASN A 94 -2.65 0.81 25.47
CA ASN A 94 -1.64 -0.20 25.82
C ASN A 94 -2.23 -1.63 25.82
N THR A 95 -3.37 -1.82 25.13
CA THR A 95 -4.11 -3.08 25.12
C THR A 95 -3.94 -3.82 23.79
N GLY A 96 -3.94 -5.16 23.85
CA GLY A 96 -3.84 -5.99 22.66
C GLY A 96 -2.56 -5.73 21.86
N LEU A 97 -2.71 -5.45 20.56
CA LEU A 97 -1.57 -5.18 19.66
C LEU A 97 -0.78 -3.93 20.07
N TRP A 98 -1.44 -2.96 20.69
CA TRP A 98 -0.80 -1.73 21.18
C TRP A 98 0.09 -1.94 22.40
N GLY A 99 -0.03 -3.08 23.09
CA GLY A 99 0.91 -3.48 24.15
C GLY A 99 2.24 -4.01 23.60
N PHE A 100 2.27 -4.49 22.35
CA PHE A 100 3.47 -5.04 21.71
C PHE A 100 4.19 -4.03 20.82
N SER A 101 3.45 -3.10 20.21
CA SER A 101 3.98 -2.07 19.32
C SER A 101 3.28 -0.75 19.56
N GLN A 102 4.00 0.35 19.43
CA GLN A 102 3.42 1.71 19.47
C GLN A 102 2.54 2.01 18.25
N HIS A 103 2.74 1.28 17.14
CA HIS A 103 2.14 1.57 15.84
C HIS A 103 1.73 0.28 15.08
N PRO A 104 0.89 -0.59 15.69
CA PRO A 104 0.52 -1.89 15.09
C PRO A 104 -0.34 -1.74 13.84
N ASN A 105 -1.13 -0.67 13.74
CA ASN A 105 -1.93 -0.36 12.55
C ASN A 105 -1.05 -0.04 11.33
N TYR A 106 0.08 0.63 11.54
CA TYR A 106 1.02 0.92 10.46
C TYR A 106 1.81 -0.31 10.01
N LEU A 107 2.13 -1.22 10.94
CA LEU A 107 2.65 -2.54 10.56
C LEU A 107 1.66 -3.29 9.67
N GLY A 108 0.36 -3.24 10.00
CA GLY A 108 -0.71 -3.79 9.16
C GLY A 108 -0.72 -3.21 7.74
N ASN A 109 -0.63 -1.88 7.62
CA ASN A 109 -0.51 -1.20 6.32
C ASN A 109 0.74 -1.67 5.54
N LEU A 110 1.90 -1.72 6.18
CA LEU A 110 3.14 -2.17 5.54
C LEU A 110 2.99 -3.61 5.00
N MET A 111 2.43 -4.52 5.80
CA MET A 111 2.15 -5.90 5.39
C MET A 111 1.16 -5.94 4.23
N LEU A 112 0.09 -5.14 4.28
CA LEU A 112 -0.93 -5.06 3.25
C LEU A 112 -0.34 -4.74 1.87
N TRP A 113 0.38 -3.62 1.77
CA TRP A 113 0.94 -3.13 0.50
C TRP A 113 2.15 -3.94 0.02
N THR A 114 2.94 -4.50 0.94
CA THR A 114 3.98 -5.48 0.60
C THR A 114 3.36 -6.75 0.02
N GLY A 115 2.29 -7.27 0.64
CA GLY A 115 1.57 -8.44 0.14
C GLY A 115 0.95 -8.21 -1.24
N ILE A 116 0.40 -7.03 -1.51
CA ILE A 116 -0.14 -6.67 -2.84
C ILE A 116 0.99 -6.65 -3.87
N THR A 117 2.17 -6.15 -3.50
CA THR A 117 3.35 -6.17 -4.39
C THR A 117 3.79 -7.61 -4.69
N MET A 118 3.83 -8.48 -3.68
CA MET A 118 4.16 -9.90 -3.83
C MET A 118 3.13 -10.66 -4.69
N LEU A 119 1.84 -10.39 -4.49
CA LEU A 119 0.74 -10.94 -5.28
C LEU A 119 0.95 -10.67 -6.79
N ASN A 120 1.44 -9.47 -7.11
CA ASN A 120 1.67 -9.02 -8.48
C ASN A 120 3.07 -9.36 -9.01
N ALA A 121 3.96 -9.96 -8.21
CA ALA A 121 5.36 -10.13 -8.57
C ALA A 121 5.57 -10.93 -9.86
N ALA A 122 4.79 -12.00 -10.05
CA ALA A 122 4.86 -12.83 -11.27
C ALA A 122 4.56 -12.01 -12.55
N SER A 123 3.54 -11.17 -12.49
CA SER A 123 3.17 -10.23 -13.56
C SER A 123 4.24 -9.15 -13.79
N LEU A 124 4.79 -8.60 -12.70
CA LEU A 124 5.81 -7.54 -12.76
C LEU A 124 7.10 -8.01 -13.45
N ILE A 125 7.49 -9.27 -13.27
CA ILE A 125 8.67 -9.86 -13.90
C ILE A 125 8.39 -10.50 -15.27
N ALA A 126 7.12 -10.64 -15.67
CA ALA A 126 6.73 -11.32 -16.90
C ALA A 126 7.23 -10.60 -18.17
N PRO A 127 7.61 -11.31 -19.26
CA PRO A 127 8.01 -10.66 -20.50
C PRO A 127 6.92 -9.76 -21.12
N LEU A 128 7.27 -8.54 -21.53
CA LEU A 128 6.35 -7.60 -22.24
C LEU A 128 5.75 -8.17 -23.54
N SER A 129 6.36 -9.22 -24.10
CA SER A 129 5.88 -9.86 -25.33
C SER A 129 4.55 -10.61 -25.17
N GLN A 130 4.08 -10.85 -23.94
CA GLN A 130 2.78 -11.48 -23.72
C GLN A 130 1.63 -10.47 -23.58
N SER A 131 1.91 -9.16 -23.63
CA SER A 131 0.97 -8.11 -23.24
C SER A 131 0.62 -7.08 -24.32
N LEU A 132 0.98 -7.34 -25.58
CA LEU A 132 0.64 -6.45 -26.68
C LEU A 132 -0.21 -7.16 -27.75
N PRO A 133 -1.39 -6.62 -28.11
CA PRO A 133 -2.16 -7.16 -29.22
C PRO A 133 -1.44 -6.86 -30.54
N LEU A 134 -0.89 -7.92 -31.15
CA LEU A 134 -0.60 -8.16 -32.58
C LEU A 134 0.06 -7.09 -33.48
N PHE A 135 0.31 -5.85 -33.06
CA PHE A 135 0.74 -4.77 -33.98
C PHE A 135 2.27 -4.58 -34.06
N LEU A 136 3.02 -5.07 -33.07
CA LEU A 136 4.51 -5.03 -33.07
C LEU A 136 5.16 -6.40 -33.31
N SER A 137 4.39 -7.48 -33.50
CA SER A 137 4.92 -8.82 -33.78
C SER A 137 5.55 -8.96 -35.17
N SER A 138 5.39 -7.96 -36.03
CA SER A 138 5.97 -7.91 -37.39
C SER A 138 7.40 -7.35 -37.44
N VAL A 139 7.95 -6.84 -36.34
CA VAL A 139 9.36 -6.38 -36.30
C VAL A 139 10.27 -7.57 -35.97
N PRO A 140 11.25 -7.93 -36.82
CA PRO A 140 12.09 -9.10 -36.64
C PRO A 140 12.87 -9.00 -35.32
N THR A 141 12.48 -9.84 -34.39
CA THR A 141 12.88 -9.79 -33.00
C THR A 141 14.12 -10.67 -32.77
N MET A 142 15.25 -10.35 -33.37
CA MET A 142 16.47 -11.17 -33.23
C MET A 142 17.75 -10.42 -32.83
N SER A 143 17.72 -9.12 -32.58
CA SER A 143 18.90 -8.43 -32.06
C SER A 143 19.10 -8.69 -30.55
N ILE A 144 20.35 -8.94 -30.15
CA ILE A 144 20.77 -9.03 -28.73
C ILE A 144 20.30 -7.77 -27.97
N LEU A 145 20.37 -6.61 -28.63
CA LEU A 145 19.87 -5.33 -28.12
C LEU A 145 18.38 -5.39 -27.74
N GLY A 146 17.53 -6.01 -28.56
CA GLY A 146 16.10 -6.18 -28.26
C GLY A 146 15.83 -7.11 -27.07
N ARG A 147 16.70 -8.08 -26.79
CA ARG A 147 16.62 -8.92 -25.57
C ARG A 147 17.05 -8.13 -24.34
N VAL A 148 18.17 -7.41 -24.42
CA VAL A 148 18.71 -6.58 -23.32
C VAL A 148 17.72 -5.47 -22.95
N LEU A 149 17.17 -4.74 -23.92
CA LEU A 149 16.18 -3.68 -23.69
C LEU A 149 14.92 -4.22 -23.00
N ARG A 150 14.39 -5.37 -23.44
CA ARG A 150 13.22 -6.00 -22.80
C ARG A 150 13.52 -6.53 -21.41
N GLN A 151 14.71 -7.09 -21.18
CA GLN A 151 15.12 -7.54 -19.85
C GLN A 151 15.25 -6.35 -18.90
N GLY A 152 15.83 -5.23 -19.34
CA GLY A 152 15.86 -3.97 -18.60
C GLY A 152 14.46 -3.46 -18.23
N MET A 153 13.48 -3.56 -19.13
CA MET A 153 12.09 -3.16 -18.84
C MET A 153 11.42 -4.04 -17.76
N ARG A 154 11.77 -5.34 -17.65
CA ARG A 154 11.22 -6.22 -16.60
C ARG A 154 11.63 -5.74 -15.21
N PHE A 155 12.92 -5.48 -15.02
CA PHE A 155 13.46 -5.00 -13.75
C PHE A 155 12.99 -3.58 -13.43
N LYS A 156 12.79 -2.72 -14.45
CA LYS A 156 12.22 -1.37 -14.25
C LYS A 156 10.83 -1.42 -13.62
N ARG A 157 9.94 -2.31 -14.08
CA ARG A 157 8.57 -2.39 -13.51
C ARG A 157 8.56 -2.91 -12.08
N LEU A 158 9.37 -3.93 -11.79
CA LEU A 158 9.54 -4.41 -10.42
C LEU A 158 10.13 -3.31 -9.53
N ALA A 159 11.16 -2.60 -9.99
CA ALA A 159 11.77 -1.49 -9.26
C ALA A 159 10.76 -0.37 -8.96
N ILE A 160 9.92 -0.01 -9.92
CA ILE A 160 8.84 0.98 -9.73
C ILE A 160 7.77 0.47 -8.76
N ALA A 161 7.38 -0.81 -8.87
CA ALA A 161 6.38 -1.40 -7.97
C ALA A 161 6.87 -1.45 -6.51
N VAL A 162 8.16 -1.68 -6.28
CA VAL A 162 8.77 -1.69 -4.94
C VAL A 162 8.76 -0.30 -4.28
N LEU A 163 8.55 0.78 -5.03
CA LEU A 163 8.34 2.11 -4.44
C LEU A 163 7.13 2.14 -3.49
N SER A 164 6.11 1.32 -3.73
CA SER A 164 4.93 1.23 -2.86
C SER A 164 5.28 0.75 -1.43
N PRO A 165 5.85 -0.45 -1.22
CA PRO A 165 6.23 -0.90 0.11
C PRO A 165 7.37 -0.07 0.73
N LEU A 166 8.28 0.50 -0.08
CA LEU A 166 9.31 1.40 0.43
C LEU A 166 8.73 2.71 0.95
N PHE A 167 7.73 3.27 0.26
CA PHE A 167 6.99 4.43 0.74
C PHE A 167 6.30 4.15 2.07
N MET A 168 5.64 3.00 2.19
CA MET A 168 5.03 2.56 3.45
C MET A 168 6.05 2.38 4.57
N LEU A 169 7.21 1.80 4.26
CA LEU A 169 8.28 1.64 5.22
C LEU A 169 8.85 2.98 5.68
N ALA A 170 9.03 3.94 4.76
CA ALA A 170 9.50 5.28 5.08
C ALA A 170 8.52 6.03 5.99
N LEU A 171 7.22 5.88 5.75
CA LEU A 171 6.18 6.46 6.60
C LEU A 171 6.15 5.83 7.99
N PHE A 172 6.21 4.50 8.05
CA PHE A 172 6.32 3.77 9.31
C PHE A 172 7.53 4.24 10.11
N TYR A 173 8.69 4.35 9.47
CA TYR A 173 9.92 4.83 10.09
C TYR A 173 9.80 6.29 10.56
N GLY A 174 9.22 7.17 9.73
CA GLY A 174 9.00 8.57 10.06
C GLY A 174 8.11 8.74 11.30
N GLN A 175 7.14 7.86 11.48
CA GLN A 175 6.25 7.89 12.64
C GLN A 175 6.89 7.26 13.88
N SER A 176 7.58 6.13 13.73
CA SER A 176 8.29 5.50 14.84
C SER A 176 9.43 6.36 15.40
N SER A 177 10.04 7.19 14.54
CA SER A 177 11.10 8.12 14.94
C SER A 177 10.56 9.46 15.46
N GLY A 178 9.24 9.69 15.42
CA GLY A 178 8.64 10.96 15.80
C GLY A 178 8.86 12.10 14.78
N ALA A 179 9.47 11.85 13.62
CA ALA A 179 9.61 12.85 12.56
C ALA A 179 8.25 13.25 11.96
N ILE A 180 7.29 12.32 11.94
CA ILE A 180 5.89 12.54 11.57
C ILE A 180 5.06 12.43 12.85
N MET A 181 5.03 13.50 13.63
CA MET A 181 4.19 13.60 14.82
C MET A 181 2.73 13.87 14.44
N ASN A 182 1.82 13.06 14.98
CA ASN A 182 0.40 13.35 14.94
C ASN A 182 0.06 14.11 16.22
N SER A 183 0.12 15.46 16.18
CA SER A 183 -0.03 16.34 17.34
C SER A 183 -1.37 16.19 18.09
N LYS A 184 -2.35 15.52 17.48
CA LYS A 184 -3.68 15.24 18.04
C LYS A 184 -3.91 13.76 18.43
N GLU A 185 -2.88 12.91 18.36
CA GLU A 185 -2.99 11.51 18.84
C GLU A 185 -2.49 11.27 20.26
N LEU A 186 -1.93 12.30 20.89
CA LEU A 186 -1.64 12.41 22.33
C LEU A 186 -2.91 12.81 23.10
#